data_AF-A0A533ZTY6-F1
#
_entry.id   AF-A0A533ZTY6-F1
#
_cell.length_a   1.000
_cell.length_b   1.000
_cell.length_c   1.000
_cell.angle_alpha   90.00
_cell.angle_beta   90.00
_cell.angle_gamma   90.00
#
_symmetry.space_group_name_H-M   'P 1'
#
loop_
_entity.id
_entity.type
_entity.pdbx_description
1 polymer ?
#
loop_
_entity_poly.entity_id
_entity_poly.type
_entity_poly.pdbx_seq_one_letter_code
_entity_poly.pdbx_strand_id
1 'polypeptide(L)'
;MDGEGVLPKTLYFCKHDYFLMDHHFEIIVSYNNKKLTFNGLLLTYGYNYRIEVEINGTKVLFESDEERNWRAIISYEEIEKDKKVSKELLSIIASEIDKILK
;
A
#
# COMPACT_ATOMS: atom_id res chain seq x y z
N MET A 1 45.72 -20.91 4.70
CA MET A 1 45.09 -21.40 3.45
C MET A 1 43.62 -21.37 3.75
N ASP A 2 43.06 -20.19 3.63
CA ASP A 2 41.76 -19.86 4.21
C ASP A 2 40.86 -19.55 3.03
N GLY A 3 39.94 -20.49 2.77
CA GLY A 3 38.95 -20.41 1.72
C GLY A 3 37.86 -19.43 2.15
N GLU A 4 37.99 -18.17 1.73
CA GLU A 4 36.88 -17.23 1.76
C GLU A 4 35.94 -17.53 0.59
N GLY A 5 34.80 -18.14 0.91
CA GLY A 5 33.68 -18.32 0.00
C GLY A 5 33.12 -16.96 -0.40
N VAL A 6 33.49 -16.52 -1.60
CA VAL A 6 32.90 -15.34 -2.23
C VAL A 6 31.49 -15.71 -2.67
N LEU A 7 30.49 -15.29 -1.87
CA LEU A 7 29.10 -15.25 -2.35
C LEU A 7 29.04 -14.28 -3.54
N PRO A 8 28.45 -14.67 -4.69
CA PRO A 8 28.27 -13.74 -5.79
C PRO A 8 27.33 -12.61 -5.35
N LYS A 9 27.90 -11.39 -5.25
CA LYS A 9 27.18 -10.13 -5.23
C LYS A 9 26.45 -9.98 -6.56
N THR A 10 25.29 -10.58 -6.72
CA THR A 10 24.17 -10.06 -7.51
C THR A 10 22.97 -10.94 -7.24
N LEU A 11 22.23 -10.62 -6.17
CA LEU A 11 20.82 -10.98 -6.11
C LEU A 11 20.08 -9.84 -6.81
N TYR A 12 19.63 -10.06 -8.04
CA TYR A 12 18.64 -9.20 -8.67
C TYR A 12 17.34 -9.36 -7.90
N PHE A 13 17.19 -8.61 -6.81
CA PHE A 13 15.86 -8.24 -6.36
C PHE A 13 15.34 -7.27 -7.41
N CYS A 14 14.49 -7.78 -8.31
CA CYS A 14 13.68 -6.95 -9.18
C CYS A 14 12.71 -6.17 -8.29
N LYS A 15 13.21 -5.09 -7.66
CA LYS A 15 12.36 -4.01 -7.17
C LYS A 15 11.68 -3.51 -8.44
N HIS A 16 10.41 -3.88 -8.64
CA HIS A 16 9.56 -3.22 -9.62
C HIS A 16 9.87 -1.72 -9.54
N ASP A 17 10.42 -1.15 -10.61
CA ASP A 17 10.73 0.26 -10.70
C ASP A 17 9.40 1.02 -10.70
N TYR A 18 8.83 1.22 -9.52
CA TYR A 18 7.88 2.30 -9.29
C TYR A 18 8.69 3.58 -9.51
N PHE A 19 8.27 4.41 -10.47
CA PHE A 19 8.67 5.81 -10.44
C PHE A 19 7.98 6.37 -9.19
N LEU A 20 8.71 6.38 -8.07
CA LEU A 20 8.29 7.04 -6.84
C LEU A 20 8.26 8.54 -7.12
N MET A 21 7.16 9.02 -7.68
CA MET A 21 6.74 10.37 -7.37
C MET A 21 6.21 10.30 -5.94
N ASP A 22 7.00 10.80 -4.99
CA ASP A 22 6.69 10.81 -3.55
C ASP A 22 5.50 11.73 -3.24
N HIS A 23 4.31 11.39 -3.75
CA HIS A 23 3.10 12.17 -3.54
C HIS A 23 2.34 11.57 -2.36
N HIS A 24 2.59 12.16 -1.19
CA HIS A 24 1.86 11.88 0.02
C HIS A 24 0.63 12.77 0.15
N PHE A 25 -0.46 12.21 0.65
CA PHE A 25 -1.67 12.96 0.97
C PHE A 25 -2.39 12.37 2.19
N GLU A 26 -3.16 13.19 2.88
CA GLU A 26 -3.92 12.73 4.05
C GLU A 26 -5.29 12.18 3.64
N ILE A 27 -5.64 11.03 4.20
CA ILE A 27 -6.96 10.41 4.08
C ILE A 27 -7.62 10.48 5.45
N ILE A 28 -8.62 11.35 5.58
CA ILE A 28 -9.36 11.54 6.82
C ILE A 28 -10.67 10.77 6.74
N VAL A 29 -10.88 9.79 7.62
CA VAL A 29 -12.09 8.97 7.66
C VAL A 29 -12.81 9.11 8.99
N SER A 30 -14.14 8.92 8.96
CA SER A 30 -14.93 8.76 10.18
C SER A 30 -15.20 7.27 10.40
N TYR A 31 -14.68 6.71 11.49
CA TYR A 31 -14.83 5.29 11.84
C TYR A 31 -15.11 5.15 13.33
N ASN A 32 -16.15 4.40 13.71
CA ASN A 32 -16.56 4.21 15.12
C ASN A 32 -16.68 5.53 15.91
N ASN A 33 -17.33 6.55 15.33
CA ASN A 33 -17.47 7.90 15.89
C ASN A 33 -16.15 8.64 16.19
N LYS A 34 -15.05 8.19 15.59
CA LYS A 34 -13.73 8.84 15.67
C LYS A 34 -13.28 9.27 14.29
N LYS A 35 -12.63 10.43 14.21
CA LYS A 35 -11.87 10.81 13.02
C LYS A 35 -10.50 10.15 13.08
N LEU A 36 -10.18 9.36 12.07
CA LEU A 36 -8.86 8.76 11.88
C LEU A 36 -8.22 9.43 10.68
N THR A 37 -6.91 9.64 10.76
CA THR A 37 -6.11 10.19 9.67
C THR A 37 -5.09 9.16 9.26
N PHE A 38 -5.00 8.89 7.96
CA PHE A 38 -4.04 7.98 7.36
C PHE A 38 -3.20 8.72 6.34
N ASN A 39 -1.94 8.32 6.21
CA ASN A 39 -1.07 8.81 5.15
C ASN A 39 -1.23 7.89 3.93
N GLY A 40 -1.69 8.46 2.83
CA GLY A 40 -1.73 7.81 1.52
C GLY A 40 -0.48 8.16 0.73
N LEU A 41 0.16 7.16 0.14
CA LEU A 41 1.28 7.32 -0.80
C LEU A 41 0.82 6.87 -2.18
N LEU A 42 0.79 7.80 -3.14
CA LEU A 42 0.54 7.48 -4.54
C LEU A 42 1.78 6.83 -5.15
N LEU A 43 1.63 5.60 -5.62
CA LEU A 43 2.67 4.84 -6.30
C LEU A 43 2.27 4.69 -7.77
N THR A 44 3.05 5.26 -8.68
CA THR A 44 2.82 5.14 -10.13
C THR A 44 3.76 4.08 -10.73
N TYR A 45 3.23 3.30 -11.67
CA TYR A 45 3.98 2.28 -12.39
C TYR A 45 3.44 2.15 -13.82
N GLY A 46 4.26 2.51 -14.81
CA GLY A 46 3.81 2.62 -16.19
C GLY A 46 2.65 3.62 -16.33
N TYR A 47 1.51 3.14 -16.82
CA TYR A 47 0.27 3.93 -16.96
C TYR A 47 -0.74 3.70 -15.83
N ASN A 48 -0.38 2.92 -14.82
CA ASN A 48 -1.24 2.60 -13.69
C ASN A 48 -0.74 3.30 -12.42
N TYR A 49 -1.62 3.37 -11.43
CA TYR A 49 -1.29 3.86 -10.12
C TYR A 49 -2.00 3.04 -9.04
N ARG A 50 -1.41 3.07 -7.85
CA ARG A 50 -1.97 2.49 -6.63
C ARG A 50 -1.69 3.38 -5.45
N ILE A 51 -2.44 3.21 -4.37
CA ILE A 51 -2.26 3.99 -3.14
C ILE A 51 -1.82 3.04 -2.04
N GLU A 52 -0.64 3.24 -1.48
CA GLU A 52 -0.22 2.57 -0.24
C GLU A 52 -0.75 3.35 0.96
N VAL A 53 -1.42 2.66 1.87
CA VAL A 53 -1.91 3.21 3.13
C VAL A 53 -1.48 2.29 4.27
N GLU A 54 -0.86 2.85 5.30
CA GLU A 54 -0.53 2.10 6.51
C GLU A 54 -1.70 2.16 7.50
N ILE A 55 -2.31 1.02 7.80
CA ILE A 55 -3.47 0.89 8.69
C ILE A 55 -3.08 0.00 9.86
N ASN A 56 -3.04 0.57 11.08
CA ASN A 56 -2.55 -0.12 12.28
C ASN A 56 -1.12 -0.67 12.14
N GLY A 57 -0.31 -0.16 11.22
CA GLY A 57 1.00 -0.71 10.88
C GLY A 57 0.95 -1.98 10.03
N THR A 58 -0.15 -2.17 9.28
CA THR A 58 -0.30 -3.07 8.14
C THR A 58 -0.32 -2.23 6.88
N LYS A 59 0.57 -2.49 5.93
CA LYS A 59 0.55 -1.84 4.61
C LYS A 59 -0.54 -2.44 3.74
N VAL A 60 -1.42 -1.58 3.23
CA VAL A 60 -2.50 -1.96 2.33
C VAL A 60 -2.36 -1.18 1.03
N LEU A 61 -2.40 -1.89 -0.09
CA LEU A 61 -2.40 -1.30 -1.42
C LEU A 61 -3.82 -1.21 -1.96
N PHE A 62 -4.21 -0.02 -2.41
CA PHE A 62 -5.48 0.23 -3.06
C PHE A 62 -5.28 0.42 -4.56
N GLU A 63 -5.98 -0.38 -5.35
CA GLU A 63 -5.91 -0.36 -6.82
C GLU A 63 -7.33 -0.28 -7.40
N SER A 64 -7.54 0.56 -8.40
CA SER A 64 -8.77 0.54 -9.19
C SER A 64 -8.74 -0.64 -10.16
N ASP A 65 -9.85 -1.35 -10.29
CA ASP A 65 -10.05 -2.32 -11.37
C ASP A 65 -10.64 -1.68 -12.64
N GLU A 66 -10.87 -2.50 -13.67
CA GLU A 66 -11.39 -2.06 -14.97
C GLU A 66 -12.81 -1.47 -14.88
N GLU A 67 -13.57 -1.86 -13.86
CA GLU A 67 -14.93 -1.37 -13.58
C GLU A 67 -14.92 -0.15 -12.65
N ARG A 68 -13.73 0.38 -12.30
CA ARG A 68 -13.49 1.48 -11.34
C ARG A 68 -13.92 1.14 -9.91
N ASN A 69 -13.95 -0.12 -9.54
CA ASN A 69 -14.06 -0.51 -8.14
C ASN A 69 -12.66 -0.53 -7.50
N TRP A 70 -12.61 -0.19 -6.21
CA TRP A 70 -11.38 -0.23 -5.43
C TRP A 70 -11.16 -1.62 -4.84
N ARG A 71 -9.97 -2.17 -5.03
CA ARG A 71 -9.50 -3.41 -4.40
C ARG A 71 -8.43 -3.08 -3.36
N ALA A 72 -8.58 -3.64 -2.17
CA ALA A 72 -7.56 -3.59 -1.13
C ALA A 72 -6.73 -4.88 -1.15
N ILE A 73 -5.42 -4.75 -1.26
CA ILE A 73 -4.46 -5.85 -1.36
C ILE A 73 -3.53 -5.77 -0.15
N ILE A 74 -3.39 -6.88 0.56
CA ILE A 74 -2.48 -7.04 1.70
C ILE A 74 -1.54 -8.19 1.36
N SER A 75 -0.23 -7.99 1.51
CA SER A 75 0.74 -9.06 1.26
C SER A 75 0.68 -10.12 2.37
N TYR A 76 1.12 -11.35 2.06
CA TYR A 76 1.15 -12.43 3.04
C TYR A 76 1.99 -12.06 4.27
N GLU A 77 3.15 -11.42 4.05
CA GLU A 77 4.05 -10.93 5.11
C GLU A 77 3.38 -9.94 6.07
N GLU A 78 2.44 -9.14 5.57
CA GLU A 78 1.68 -8.18 6.39
C GLU A 78 0.55 -8.86 7.18
N ILE A 79 -0.01 -9.96 6.68
CA ILE A 79 -1.03 -10.77 7.38
C ILE A 79 -0.40 -11.49 8.58
N GLU A 80 0.83 -11.97 8.45
CA GLU A 80 1.56 -12.69 9.52
C GLU A 80 1.88 -11.79 10.73
N LYS A 81 1.76 -10.46 10.60
CA LYS A 81 1.97 -9.51 11.70
C LYS A 81 0.83 -9.47 12.74
N ASP A 82 -0.18 -10.35 12.61
CA ASP A 82 -1.38 -10.48 13.47
C ASP A 82 -2.17 -9.17 13.65
N LYS A 83 -2.09 -8.29 12.65
CA LYS A 83 -2.79 -7.00 12.66
C LYS A 83 -4.03 -7.09 11.80
N LYS A 84 -5.17 -7.32 12.44
CA LYS A 84 -6.47 -7.38 11.76
C LYS A 84 -6.88 -5.99 11.27
N VAL A 85 -7.08 -5.88 9.96
CA VAL A 85 -7.71 -4.70 9.34
C VAL A 85 -9.17 -5.01 9.05
N SER A 86 -10.07 -4.15 9.54
CA SER A 86 -11.51 -4.32 9.33
C SER A 86 -11.88 -4.07 7.87
N LYS A 87 -12.68 -4.96 7.27
CA LYS A 87 -13.23 -4.78 5.92
C LYS A 87 -14.04 -3.49 5.79
N GLU A 88 -14.75 -3.10 6.84
CA GLU A 88 -15.51 -1.85 6.89
C GLU A 88 -14.58 -0.63 6.78
N LEU A 89 -13.49 -0.62 7.55
CA LEU A 89 -12.49 0.45 7.51
C LEU A 89 -11.84 0.56 6.13
N LEU A 90 -11.50 -0.58 5.51
CA LEU A 90 -10.97 -0.62 4.13
C LEU A 90 -11.95 0.01 3.13
N SER A 91 -13.24 -0.29 3.25
CA SER A 91 -14.27 0.25 2.36
C SER A 91 -14.43 1.76 2.52
N ILE A 92 -14.34 2.28 3.74
CA ILE A 92 -14.43 3.73 4.02
C ILE A 92 -13.21 4.44 3.45
N ILE A 93 -12.00 3.91 3.67
CA ILE A 93 -10.76 4.47 3.12
C ILE A 93 -10.81 4.50 1.59
N ALA A 94 -11.23 3.41 0.95
CA ALA A 94 -11.40 3.36 -0.51
C ALA A 94 -12.36 4.45 -1.02
N SER A 95 -13.45 4.70 -0.29
CA SER A 95 -14.44 5.73 -0.64
C SER A 95 -13.86 7.15 -0.52
N GLU A 96 -12.98 7.40 0.45
CA GLU A 96 -12.29 8.70 0.56
C GLU A 96 -11.19 8.86 -0.49
N ILE A 97 -10.45 7.80 -0.82
CA ILE A 97 -9.47 7.82 -1.93
C ILE A 97 -10.18 8.20 -3.25
N ASP A 98 -11.34 7.60 -3.52
CA ASP A 98 -12.15 7.93 -4.71
C ASP A 98 -12.53 9.40 -4.78
N LYS A 99 -12.84 10.04 -3.65
CA LYS A 99 -13.18 11.47 -3.59
C LYS A 99 -11.97 12.37 -3.79
N ILE A 100 -10.79 11.97 -3.33
CA ILE A 100 -9.55 12.75 -3.46
C ILE A 100 -9.04 12.72 -4.89
N LEU A 101 -9.22 11.61 -5.60
CA LEU A 101 -8.67 11.40 -6.94
C LEU A 101 -9.64 11.70 -8.08
N LYS A 102 -10.91 11.99 -7.77
CA LYS A 102 -11.91 12.54 -8.71
C LYS A 102 -11.75 14.04 -8.88
#